data_AF-A0A9J6PZY7-F1
#
_entry.id   AF-A0A9J6PZY7-F1
#
_cell.length_a   1.000
_cell.length_b   1.000
_cell.length_c   1.000
_cell.angle_alpha   90.00
_cell.angle_beta   90.00
_cell.angle_gamma   90.00
#
_symmetry.space_group_name_H-M   'P 1'
#
loop_
_entity.id
_entity.type
_entity.pdbx_description
1 polymer ?
#
loop_
_entity_poly.entity_id
_entity_poly.type
_entity_poly.pdbx_seq_one_letter_code
_entity_poly.pdbx_strand_id
1 'polypeptide(L)'
;MFSAINNGFSRMADHPDFGKLLLRLTFGILLLFHGEAKVHNGVGWIANMLTAHGFPGFIAYGAYIGEIVAPVMVIIGLLTRPAAFVIAINLLVATLLVKTGAIWSRTDVGAWALETEALYFFGGVIIMLLGAGKYTLIRNPRLQ
;
A
#
# COMPACT_ATOMS: atom_id res chain seq x y z
N MET A 1 -5.52 5.27 39.69
CA MET A 1 -4.57 4.24 39.18
C MET A 1 -4.65 4.08 37.67
N PHE A 2 -5.79 3.68 37.09
CA PHE A 2 -5.95 3.51 35.62
C PHE A 2 -5.58 4.76 34.79
N SER A 3 -6.01 5.95 35.21
CA SER A 3 -5.67 7.20 34.50
C SER A 3 -4.16 7.49 34.51
N ALA A 4 -3.46 7.21 35.61
CA ALA A 4 -2.01 7.40 35.69
C ALA A 4 -1.25 6.45 34.76
N ILE A 5 -1.68 5.19 34.69
CA ILE A 5 -1.12 4.18 33.77
C ILE A 5 -1.36 4.59 32.32
N ASN A 6 -2.59 4.98 31.97
CA ASN A 6 -2.95 5.41 30.62
C ASN A 6 -2.17 6.66 30.18
N ASN A 7 -2.02 7.64 31.08
CA ASN A 7 -1.26 8.85 30.81
C ASN A 7 0.24 8.56 30.67
N GLY A 8 0.77 7.64 31.49
CA GLY A 8 2.15 7.15 31.36
C GLY A 8 2.38 6.50 30.00
N PHE A 9 1.53 5.53 29.62
CA PHE A 9 1.63 4.84 28.33
C PHE A 9 1.52 5.81 27.14
N SER A 10 0.53 6.72 27.17
CA SER A 10 0.32 7.71 26.10
C SER A 10 1.57 8.56 25.88
N ARG A 11 2.21 9.04 26.94
CA ARG A 11 3.46 9.83 26.83
C ARG A 11 4.62 9.04 26.24
N MET A 12 4.70 7.74 26.51
CA MET A 12 5.75 6.89 25.94
C MET A 12 5.49 6.50 24.48
N ALA A 13 4.23 6.46 24.05
CA ALA A 13 3.85 6.02 22.70
C ALA A 13 3.54 7.18 21.73
N ASP A 14 3.48 8.42 22.22
CA ASP A 14 3.16 9.61 21.41
C ASP A 14 4.35 10.04 20.53
N HIS A 15 4.53 9.31 19.42
CA HIS A 15 5.57 9.56 18.43
C HIS A 15 4.99 9.63 17.01
N PRO A 16 4.23 10.69 16.67
CA PRO A 16 3.48 10.78 15.41
C PRO A 16 4.36 10.68 14.16
N ASP A 17 5.54 11.33 14.16
CA ASP A 17 6.46 11.25 13.01
C ASP A 17 7.09 9.87 12.84
N PHE A 18 7.40 9.18 13.94
CA PHE A 18 7.91 7.82 13.89
C PHE A 18 6.82 6.85 13.41
N GLY A 19 5.57 7.05 13.86
CA GLY A 19 4.42 6.30 13.37
C GLY A 19 4.23 6.44 11.86
N LYS A 20 4.38 7.65 11.30
CA LYS A 20 4.35 7.88 9.84
C LYS A 20 5.46 7.13 9.11
N LEU A 21 6.69 7.14 9.65
CA LEU A 21 7.81 6.39 9.06
C LEU A 21 7.50 4.88 9.09
N LEU A 22 7.11 4.35 10.24
CA LEU A 22 6.81 2.94 10.42
C LEU A 22 5.70 2.50 9.47
N LEU A 23 4.65 3.32 9.31
CA LEU A 23 3.57 3.04 8.36
C LEU A 23 4.11 2.93 6.92
N ARG A 24 4.96 3.87 6.48
CA ARG A 24 5.55 3.84 5.13
C ARG A 24 6.45 2.63 4.93
N LEU A 25 7.28 2.29 5.92
CA LEU A 25 8.16 1.12 5.85
C LEU A 25 7.37 -0.17 5.82
N THR A 26 6.39 -0.35 6.71
CA THR A 26 5.58 -1.57 6.76
C THR A 26 4.85 -1.81 5.45
N PHE A 27 4.07 -0.84 4.97
CA PHE A 27 3.29 -1.00 3.74
C PHE A 27 4.19 -1.05 2.50
N GLY A 28 5.23 -0.22 2.45
CA GLY A 28 6.18 -0.20 1.33
C GLY A 28 6.93 -1.52 1.20
N ILE A 29 7.56 -2.01 2.27
CA ILE A 29 8.35 -3.24 2.25
C ILE A 29 7.47 -4.45 1.93
N LEU A 30 6.28 -4.52 2.54
CA LEU A 30 5.38 -5.65 2.28
C LEU A 30 4.86 -5.67 0.83
N LEU A 31 4.60 -4.49 0.23
CA LEU A 31 4.25 -4.40 -1.19
C LEU A 31 5.39 -4.79 -2.12
N LEU A 32 6.66 -4.56 -1.72
CA LEU A 32 7.80 -4.99 -2.54
C LEU A 32 7.86 -6.50 -2.74
N PHE A 33 7.36 -7.30 -1.80
CA PHE A 33 7.22 -8.75 -2.02
C PHE A 33 6.19 -9.08 -3.12
N HIS A 34 5.15 -8.27 -3.28
CA HIS A 34 4.18 -8.43 -4.38
C HIS A 34 4.84 -8.07 -5.72
N GLY A 35 5.64 -7.01 -5.72
CA GLY A 35 6.45 -6.59 -6.87
C GLY A 35 7.50 -7.62 -7.27
N GLU A 36 8.24 -8.18 -6.31
CA GLU A 36 9.22 -9.25 -6.53
C GLU A 36 8.58 -10.47 -7.21
N ALA A 37 7.42 -10.90 -6.72
CA ALA A 37 6.69 -12.02 -7.32
C ALA A 37 6.29 -11.71 -8.77
N LYS A 38 5.96 -10.46 -9.10
CA LYS A 38 5.65 -10.03 -10.47
C LYS A 38 6.88 -9.92 -11.36
N VAL A 39 8.05 -9.65 -10.80
CA VAL A 39 9.32 -9.65 -11.55
C VAL A 39 9.68 -11.08 -11.95
N HIS A 40 9.54 -12.04 -11.02
CA HIS A 40 9.87 -13.44 -11.29
C HIS A 40 8.84 -14.15 -12.18
N ASN A 41 7.54 -13.95 -11.94
CA ASN A 41 6.48 -14.65 -12.66
C ASN A 41 5.94 -13.88 -13.88
N GLY A 42 6.34 -12.62 -14.03
CA GLY A 42 5.79 -11.71 -15.03
C GLY A 42 4.35 -11.26 -14.74
N VAL A 43 3.86 -10.34 -15.58
CA VAL A 43 2.49 -9.80 -15.50
C VAL A 43 1.57 -10.30 -16.63
N GLY A 44 1.99 -11.34 -17.37
CA GLY A 44 1.25 -11.86 -18.52
C GLY A 44 -0.16 -12.36 -18.16
N TRP A 45 -0.33 -12.97 -16.98
CA TRP A 45 -1.65 -13.39 -16.50
C TRP A 45 -2.59 -12.20 -16.24
N ILE A 46 -2.05 -11.07 -15.74
CA ILE A 46 -2.79 -9.83 -15.54
C ILE A 46 -3.19 -9.24 -16.90
N ALA A 47 -2.26 -9.26 -17.86
CA ALA A 47 -2.55 -8.80 -19.23
C ALA A 47 -3.68 -9.61 -19.87
N ASN A 48 -3.67 -10.94 -19.70
CA ASN A 48 -4.74 -11.81 -20.19
C ASN A 48 -6.09 -11.47 -19.53
N MET A 49 -6.13 -11.31 -18.20
CA MET A 49 -7.35 -10.88 -17.49
C MET A 49 -7.86 -9.52 -17.98
N LEU A 50 -6.97 -8.54 -18.14
CA LEU A 50 -7.32 -7.22 -18.67
C LEU A 50 -7.94 -7.32 -20.07
N THR A 51 -7.33 -8.09 -20.97
CA THR A 51 -7.87 -8.30 -22.32
C THR A 51 -9.23 -9.01 -22.31
N ALA A 52 -9.44 -9.97 -21.39
CA ALA A 52 -10.74 -10.63 -21.22
C ALA A 52 -11.83 -9.67 -20.74
N HIS A 53 -11.45 -8.64 -19.98
CA HIS A 53 -12.34 -7.55 -19.56
C HIS A 53 -12.42 -6.38 -20.57
N GLY A 54 -11.84 -6.53 -21.77
CA GLY A 54 -11.88 -5.51 -22.84
C GLY A 54 -10.85 -4.38 -22.71
N PHE A 55 -9.90 -4.50 -21.79
CA PHE A 55 -8.83 -3.53 -21.61
C PHE A 55 -7.55 -3.90 -22.37
N PRO A 56 -6.73 -2.92 -22.78
CA PRO A 56 -5.43 -3.20 -23.38
C PRO A 56 -4.47 -3.92 -22.42
N GLY A 57 -3.87 -5.02 -22.85
CA GLY A 57 -2.97 -5.84 -22.02
C GLY A 57 -1.71 -5.12 -21.54
N PHE A 58 -1.26 -4.06 -22.22
CA PHE A 58 -0.10 -3.27 -21.79
C PHE A 58 -0.31 -2.56 -20.45
N ILE A 59 -1.56 -2.38 -20.01
CA ILE A 59 -1.88 -1.78 -18.70
C ILE A 59 -1.31 -2.64 -17.55
N ALA A 60 -1.10 -3.94 -17.76
CA ALA A 60 -0.50 -4.85 -16.78
C ALA A 60 0.88 -4.39 -16.28
N TYR A 61 1.67 -3.70 -17.12
CA TYR A 61 2.96 -3.14 -16.72
C TYR A 61 2.84 -2.05 -15.64
N GLY A 62 1.66 -1.43 -15.50
CA GLY A 62 1.35 -0.51 -14.42
C GLY A 62 1.49 -1.14 -13.03
N ALA A 63 1.36 -2.47 -12.91
CA ALA A 63 1.57 -3.18 -11.65
C ALA A 63 3.01 -3.02 -11.12
N TYR A 64 4.02 -2.95 -12.00
CA TYR A 64 5.40 -2.67 -11.58
C TYR A 64 5.55 -1.25 -11.02
N ILE A 65 4.81 -0.29 -11.56
CA ILE A 65 4.81 1.07 -11.02
C ILE A 65 4.13 1.08 -9.64
N GLY A 66 2.99 0.41 -9.51
CA GLY A 66 2.20 0.37 -8.28
C GLY A 66 2.82 -0.45 -7.14
N GLU A 67 3.64 -1.45 -7.44
CA GLU A 67 4.15 -2.40 -6.43
C GLU A 67 5.67 -2.41 -6.27
N ILE A 68 6.40 -1.69 -7.13
CA ILE A 68 7.86 -1.55 -7.00
C ILE A 68 8.23 -0.07 -6.89
N VAL A 69 7.95 0.70 -7.94
CA VAL A 69 8.41 2.09 -8.00
C VAL A 69 7.76 2.93 -6.91
N ALA A 70 6.43 2.89 -6.80
CA ALA A 70 5.70 3.66 -5.82
C ALA A 70 6.02 3.25 -4.36
N PRO A 71 6.11 1.95 -4.01
CA PRO A 71 6.58 1.54 -2.69
C PRO A 71 7.99 2.02 -2.34
N VAL A 72 8.95 1.93 -3.28
CA VAL A 72 10.31 2.48 -3.07
C VAL A 72 10.25 3.98 -2.79
N MET A 73 9.49 4.72 -3.61
CA MET A 73 9.28 6.16 -3.44
C MET A 73 8.72 6.50 -2.06
N VAL A 74 7.69 5.78 -1.60
CA VAL A 74 7.09 5.95 -0.27
C VAL A 74 8.09 5.64 0.85
N ILE A 75 8.91 4.59 0.72
CA ILE A 75 9.93 4.23 1.72
C ILE A 75 10.94 5.37 1.90
N ILE A 76 11.51 5.87 0.81
CA ILE A 76 12.52 6.94 0.87
C ILE A 76 11.90 8.32 1.18
N GLY A 77 10.59 8.46 1.01
CA GLY A 77 9.85 9.71 1.18
C GLY A 77 9.97 10.66 -0.01
N LEU A 78 9.99 10.11 -1.24
CA LEU A 78 9.97 10.85 -2.49
C LEU A 78 8.53 10.86 -3.05
N LEU A 79 7.96 12.04 -3.30
CA LEU A 79 6.60 12.24 -3.81
C LEU A 79 5.61 11.30 -3.13
N THR A 80 5.68 11.25 -1.80
CA THR A 80 5.02 10.22 -0.98
C THR A 80 3.52 10.22 -1.21
N ARG A 81 2.91 11.40 -1.34
CA ARG A 81 1.46 11.53 -1.55
C ARG A 81 1.05 10.99 -2.93
N PRO A 82 1.63 11.46 -4.07
CA PRO A 82 1.39 10.83 -5.37
C PRO A 82 1.69 9.33 -5.42
N ALA A 83 2.81 8.89 -4.86
CA ALA A 83 3.20 7.49 -4.88
C ALA A 83 2.20 6.61 -4.10
N ALA A 84 1.76 7.05 -2.93
CA ALA A 84 0.75 6.34 -2.15
C ALA A 84 -0.63 6.32 -2.83
N PHE A 85 -0.99 7.37 -3.58
CA PHE A 85 -2.18 7.36 -4.44
C PHE A 85 -2.07 6.28 -5.53
N VAL A 86 -0.92 6.19 -6.21
CA VAL A 86 -0.68 5.15 -7.23
C VAL A 86 -0.79 3.75 -6.63
N ILE A 87 -0.24 3.52 -5.44
CA ILE A 87 -0.40 2.25 -4.70
C ILE A 87 -1.88 1.93 -4.49
N ALA A 88 -2.65 2.88 -3.95
CA ALA A 88 -4.06 2.67 -3.66
C ALA A 88 -4.87 2.34 -4.94
N ILE A 89 -4.66 3.08 -6.03
CA ILE A 89 -5.34 2.80 -7.30
C ILE A 89 -4.92 1.44 -7.87
N ASN A 90 -3.64 1.09 -7.84
CA ASN A 90 -3.16 -0.20 -8.32
C ASN A 90 -3.84 -1.37 -7.58
N LEU A 91 -3.94 -1.28 -6.26
CA LEU A 91 -4.55 -2.31 -5.44
C LEU A 91 -6.07 -2.37 -5.63
N LEU A 92 -6.73 -1.23 -5.80
CA LEU A 92 -8.15 -1.19 -6.14
C LEU A 92 -8.42 -1.91 -7.46
N VAL A 93 -7.66 -1.59 -8.52
CA VAL A 93 -7.79 -2.25 -9.82
C VAL A 93 -7.49 -3.74 -9.71
N ALA A 94 -6.40 -4.13 -9.02
CA ALA A 94 -6.06 -5.54 -8.82
C ALA A 94 -7.18 -6.32 -8.11
N THR A 95 -7.81 -5.72 -7.10
CA THR A 95 -8.92 -6.31 -6.34
C THR A 95 -10.15 -6.50 -7.23
N LEU A 96 -10.50 -5.46 -8.01
CA LEU A 96 -11.62 -5.50 -8.94
C LEU A 96 -11.40 -6.45 -10.11
N LEU A 97 -10.15 -6.77 -10.46
CA LEU A 97 -9.86 -7.70 -11.56
C LEU A 97 -9.88 -9.17 -11.09
N VAL A 98 -9.39 -9.44 -9.87
CA VAL A 98 -9.13 -10.81 -9.41
C VAL A 98 -10.25 -11.35 -8.50
N LYS A 99 -10.93 -10.49 -7.73
CA LYS A 99 -11.77 -10.93 -6.60
C LYS A 99 -13.23 -10.42 -6.65
N THR A 100 -13.80 -10.27 -7.83
CA THR A 100 -15.17 -9.72 -8.04
C THR A 100 -16.32 -10.44 -7.33
N GLY A 101 -16.12 -11.67 -6.84
CA GLY A 101 -17.13 -12.44 -6.09
C GLY A 101 -16.88 -12.57 -4.58
N ALA A 102 -15.75 -12.10 -4.07
CA ALA A 102 -15.31 -12.38 -2.69
C ALA A 102 -15.73 -11.31 -1.67
N ILE A 103 -16.50 -10.30 -2.08
CA ILE A 103 -16.88 -9.15 -1.23
C ILE A 103 -17.62 -9.59 0.03
N TRP A 104 -18.44 -10.65 -0.06
CA TRP A 104 -19.22 -11.15 1.07
C TRP A 104 -18.71 -12.49 1.63
N SER A 105 -17.57 -12.97 1.14
CA SER A 105 -17.02 -14.25 1.58
C SER A 105 -16.04 -14.09 2.75
N ARG A 106 -15.89 -15.17 3.51
CA ARG A 106 -14.94 -15.29 4.61
C ARG A 106 -14.01 -16.47 4.35
N THR A 107 -12.82 -16.40 4.91
CA THR A 107 -11.88 -17.52 4.98
C THR A 107 -12.35 -18.57 5.98
N ASP A 108 -11.75 -19.75 5.96
CA ASP A 108 -12.06 -20.85 6.88
C ASP A 108 -11.82 -20.50 8.36
N VAL A 109 -10.98 -19.50 8.62
CA VAL A 109 -10.68 -18.97 9.97
C VAL A 109 -11.52 -17.72 10.31
N GLY A 110 -12.48 -17.35 9.46
CA GLY A 110 -13.45 -16.28 9.70
C GLY A 110 -13.02 -14.87 9.30
N ALA A 111 -11.77 -14.67 8.83
CA ALA A 111 -11.29 -13.40 8.30
C ALA A 111 -12.01 -13.03 6.99
N TRP A 112 -12.11 -11.73 6.70
CA TRP A 112 -12.75 -11.27 5.47
C TRP A 112 -11.88 -11.60 4.24
N ALA A 113 -12.47 -12.09 3.15
CA ALA A 113 -11.70 -12.56 2.00
C ALA A 113 -10.95 -11.45 1.22
N LEU A 114 -11.30 -10.19 1.47
CA LEU A 114 -10.63 -8.99 0.92
C LEU A 114 -9.84 -8.20 1.98
N GLU A 115 -9.63 -8.77 3.18
CA GLU A 115 -9.01 -8.06 4.30
C GLU A 115 -7.62 -7.52 3.95
N THR A 116 -6.80 -8.33 3.29
CA THR A 116 -5.43 -7.94 2.92
C THR A 116 -5.43 -6.83 1.87
N GLU A 117 -6.25 -6.95 0.84
CA GLU A 117 -6.38 -5.94 -0.22
C GLU A 117 -6.89 -4.61 0.33
N ALA A 118 -7.90 -4.67 1.20
CA ALA A 118 -8.43 -3.48 1.88
C ALA A 118 -7.37 -2.85 2.79
N LEU A 119 -6.58 -3.66 3.51
CA LEU A 119 -5.51 -3.17 4.38
C LEU A 119 -4.49 -2.36 3.56
N TYR A 120 -4.00 -2.89 2.44
CA TYR A 120 -3.04 -2.17 1.60
C TYR A 120 -3.65 -0.95 0.91
N PHE A 121 -4.91 -1.04 0.44
CA PHE A 121 -5.62 0.09 -0.16
C PHE A 121 -5.74 1.24 0.84
N PHE A 122 -6.31 0.98 2.02
CA PHE A 122 -6.45 2.00 3.06
C PHE A 122 -5.10 2.43 3.63
N GLY A 123 -4.11 1.55 3.71
CA GLY A 123 -2.74 1.90 4.07
C GLY A 123 -2.15 2.95 3.11
N GLY A 124 -2.32 2.75 1.80
CA GLY A 124 -1.96 3.73 0.78
C GLY A 124 -2.71 5.06 0.97
N VAL A 125 -4.02 5.03 1.19
CA VAL A 125 -4.81 6.25 1.46
C VAL A 125 -4.34 6.98 2.72
N ILE A 126 -4.06 6.26 3.82
CA ILE A 126 -3.57 6.85 5.06
C ILE A 126 -2.20 7.51 4.82
N ILE A 127 -1.28 6.84 4.14
CA ILE A 127 0.04 7.42 3.78
C ILE A 127 -0.14 8.67 2.90
N MET A 128 -1.04 8.63 1.91
CA MET A 128 -1.36 9.77 1.05
C MET A 128 -1.85 10.98 1.86
N LEU A 129 -2.68 10.75 2.88
CA LEU A 129 -3.22 11.82 3.72
C LEU A 129 -2.16 12.37 4.69
N LEU A 130 -1.36 11.49 5.32
CA LEU A 130 -0.36 11.85 6.32
C LEU A 130 0.93 12.46 5.73
N GLY A 131 1.30 12.06 4.52
CA GLY A 131 2.54 12.44 3.82
C GLY A 131 3.81 11.79 4.39
N ALA A 132 4.99 12.28 3.98
CA ALA A 132 6.28 11.73 4.36
C ALA A 132 6.59 11.82 5.87
N GLY A 133 6.17 12.89 6.53
CA GLY A 133 6.57 13.20 7.92
C GLY A 133 8.05 13.59 8.02
N LYS A 134 8.56 13.69 9.25
CA LYS A 134 9.92 14.20 9.52
C LYS A 134 11.07 13.31 8.99
N TYR A 135 10.90 11.99 8.98
CA TYR A 135 11.97 11.05 8.65
C TYR A 135 11.97 10.69 7.17
N THR A 136 12.72 11.40 6.34
CA THR A 136 12.84 11.13 4.89
C THR A 136 14.28 11.32 4.42
N LEU A 137 14.66 10.59 3.36
CA LEU A 137 15.94 10.77 2.69
C LEU A 137 15.91 11.99 1.75
N ILE A 138 14.72 12.44 1.34
CA ILE A 138 14.53 13.58 0.46
C ILE A 138 14.42 14.87 1.28
N ARG A 139 15.38 15.77 1.15
CA ARG A 139 15.39 17.05 1.89
C ARG A 139 14.55 18.15 1.26
N ASN A 140 14.22 18.04 -0.04
CA ASN A 140 13.47 19.07 -0.75
C ASN A 140 11.96 18.91 -0.48
N PRO A 141 11.29 19.86 0.22
CA PRO A 141 9.87 19.74 0.55
C PRO A 141 8.94 19.67 -0.66
N ARG A 142 9.37 20.17 -1.83
CA ARG A 142 8.59 20.07 -3.08
C ARG A 142 8.57 18.66 -3.67
N LEU A 143 9.48 17.80 -3.23
CA LEU A 143 9.65 16.43 -3.71
C LEU A 143 9.28 15.40 -2.63
N GLN A 144 8.71 15.81 -1.50
CA GLN A 144 8.30 14.91 -0.41
C GLN A 144 6.87 14.37 -0.58
#